data_AF-A0A7X2MHI8-F1
#
_entry.id   AF-A0A7X2MHI8-F1
#
_cell.length_a   1.000
_cell.length_b   1.000
_cell.length_c   1.000
_cell.angle_alpha   90.00
_cell.angle_beta   90.00
_cell.angle_gamma   90.00
#
_symmetry.space_group_name_H-M   'P 1'
#
loop_
_entity.id
_entity.type
_entity.pdbx_description
1 polymer ?
#
loop_
_entity_poly.entity_id
_entity_poly.type
_entity_poly.pdbx_seq_one_letter_code
_entity_poly.pdbx_strand_id
1 'polypeptide(L)'
;KPTRKTKFIDGVDLLSDFVVSSPSNNYKVLNGATLDDIPQAPNWIIKALDNRAMPSDRMQDNPTPYRRYYTGYLIDEIVNGVDAGNRNNWIASIFGKLLRAGASPKNAYSLLQLINDNYV
;
A
#
# COMPACT_ATOMS: atom_id res chain seq x y z
N LYS A 1 2.08 -14.80 2.27
CA LYS A 1 1.97 -15.65 1.07
C LYS A 1 0.57 -15.50 0.52
N PRO A 2 0.39 -15.16 -0.76
CA PRO A 2 -0.94 -15.03 -1.35
C PRO A 2 -1.66 -16.38 -1.29
N THR A 3 -2.87 -16.41 -0.74
CA THR A 3 -3.59 -17.67 -0.42
C THR A 3 -4.81 -17.80 -1.32
N ARG A 4 -4.59 -18.22 -2.57
CA ARG A 4 -5.68 -18.55 -3.51
C ARG A 4 -6.46 -19.76 -2.98
N LYS A 5 -7.75 -19.60 -2.70
CA LYS A 5 -8.67 -20.71 -2.39
C LYS A 5 -9.59 -20.95 -3.58
N THR A 6 -9.21 -21.91 -4.43
CA THR A 6 -10.10 -22.46 -5.44
C THR A 6 -11.12 -23.40 -4.80
N LYS A 7 -12.36 -23.43 -5.30
CA LYS A 7 -13.49 -24.20 -4.74
C LYS A 7 -13.79 -23.84 -3.29
N PHE A 8 -13.99 -22.55 -3.01
CA PHE A 8 -14.47 -22.12 -1.69
C PHE A 8 -15.84 -22.75 -1.39
N ILE A 9 -16.71 -22.78 -2.40
CA ILE A 9 -17.90 -23.64 -2.51
C ILE A 9 -18.02 -24.11 -3.97
N ASP A 10 -18.88 -25.08 -4.25
CA ASP A 10 -19.09 -25.55 -5.63
C ASP A 10 -19.51 -24.38 -6.55
N GLY A 11 -18.74 -24.20 -7.63
CA GLY A 11 -18.95 -23.11 -8.60
C GLY A 11 -18.40 -21.74 -8.18
N VAL A 12 -17.77 -21.59 -7.01
CA VAL A 12 -17.25 -20.29 -6.54
C VAL A 12 -15.79 -20.38 -6.09
N ASP A 13 -14.96 -19.56 -6.72
CA ASP A 13 -13.58 -19.33 -6.34
C ASP A 13 -13.44 -18.04 -5.53
N LEU A 14 -12.60 -18.08 -4.48
CA LEU A 14 -12.29 -16.88 -3.70
C LEU A 14 -10.84 -16.44 -3.97
N LEU A 15 -10.71 -15.29 -4.63
CA LEU A 15 -9.44 -14.62 -4.91
C LEU A 15 -9.26 -13.47 -3.92
N SER A 16 -8.18 -13.49 -3.13
CA SER A 16 -7.95 -12.50 -2.06
C SER A 16 -7.11 -11.30 -2.47
N ASP A 17 -6.22 -11.46 -3.48
CA ASP A 17 -5.12 -10.50 -3.67
C ASP A 17 -5.15 -9.80 -5.03
N PHE A 18 -5.73 -10.42 -6.06
CA PHE A 18 -5.95 -9.82 -7.37
C PHE A 18 -7.01 -10.61 -8.14
N VAL A 19 -7.77 -9.90 -8.98
CA VAL A 19 -8.59 -10.51 -10.03
C VAL A 19 -7.88 -10.23 -11.34
N VAL A 20 -7.65 -11.26 -12.16
CA VAL A 20 -7.20 -11.05 -13.54
C VAL A 20 -8.39 -10.50 -14.32
N SER A 21 -8.52 -9.18 -14.40
CA SER A 21 -9.36 -8.54 -15.40
C SER A 21 -8.61 -8.57 -16.73
N SER A 22 -8.73 -9.67 -17.46
CA SER A 22 -8.33 -9.68 -18.87
C SER A 22 -9.21 -8.66 -19.61
N PRO A 23 -8.69 -7.83 -20.53
CA PRO A 23 -9.54 -6.94 -21.31
C PRO A 23 -10.42 -7.83 -22.19
N SER A 24 -11.67 -7.98 -21.83
CA SER A 24 -12.56 -8.98 -22.40
C SER A 24 -13.61 -8.33 -23.28
N ASN A 25 -13.27 -8.20 -24.57
CA ASN A 25 -14.09 -7.63 -25.64
C ASN A 25 -15.43 -8.35 -25.95
N ASN A 26 -15.94 -9.20 -25.05
CA ASN A 26 -17.11 -10.06 -25.31
C ASN A 26 -18.10 -10.18 -24.14
N TYR A 27 -18.00 -9.34 -23.11
CA TYR A 27 -19.04 -9.27 -22.09
C TYR A 27 -20.27 -8.59 -22.67
N LYS A 28 -21.34 -9.35 -22.85
CA LYS A 28 -22.66 -8.83 -23.21
C LYS A 28 -23.52 -8.82 -21.96
N VAL A 29 -24.26 -7.75 -21.79
CA VAL A 29 -25.32 -7.68 -20.79
C VAL A 29 -26.30 -8.82 -21.08
N LEU A 30 -26.46 -9.73 -20.13
CA LEU A 30 -27.47 -10.78 -20.25
C LEU A 30 -28.85 -10.11 -20.23
N ASN A 31 -29.65 -10.38 -21.25
CA ASN A 31 -31.05 -9.95 -21.37
C ASN A 31 -31.30 -8.43 -21.30
N GLY A 32 -30.31 -7.59 -21.62
CA GLY A 32 -30.48 -6.13 -21.57
C GLY A 32 -30.69 -5.55 -20.17
N ALA A 33 -30.35 -6.33 -19.13
CA ALA A 33 -30.45 -5.93 -17.73
C ALA A 33 -29.68 -4.62 -17.44
N THR A 34 -30.35 -3.71 -16.78
CA THR A 34 -29.80 -2.48 -16.24
C THR A 34 -29.22 -2.71 -14.84
N LEU A 35 -28.53 -1.72 -14.28
CA LEU A 35 -28.02 -1.79 -12.90
C LEU A 35 -29.14 -2.05 -11.88
N ASP A 36 -30.36 -1.59 -12.17
CA ASP A 36 -31.55 -1.76 -11.32
C ASP A 36 -32.09 -3.19 -11.32
N ASP A 37 -31.76 -3.99 -12.34
CA ASP A 37 -32.18 -5.40 -12.46
C ASP A 37 -31.23 -6.34 -11.70
N ILE A 38 -30.14 -5.82 -11.14
CA ILE A 38 -29.16 -6.62 -10.40
C ILE A 38 -29.77 -7.01 -9.05
N PRO A 39 -29.98 -8.32 -8.77
CA PRO A 39 -30.51 -8.75 -7.49
C PRO A 39 -29.53 -8.34 -6.39
N GLN A 40 -30.10 -7.89 -5.26
CA GLN A 40 -29.31 -7.59 -4.06
C GLN A 40 -28.45 -8.79 -3.68
N ALA A 41 -27.21 -8.51 -3.29
CA ALA A 41 -26.27 -9.56 -2.91
C ALA A 41 -26.87 -10.42 -1.78
N PRO A 42 -26.85 -11.75 -1.89
CA PRO A 42 -27.35 -12.63 -0.84
C PRO A 42 -26.71 -12.34 0.52
N ASN A 43 -27.49 -12.45 1.60
CA ASN A 43 -27.03 -12.16 2.96
C ASN A 43 -25.76 -12.93 3.37
N TRP A 44 -25.52 -14.13 2.82
CA TRP A 44 -24.31 -14.88 3.12
C TRP A 44 -23.05 -14.25 2.51
N ILE A 45 -23.16 -13.56 1.36
CA ILE A 45 -22.07 -12.78 0.75
C ILE A 45 -21.79 -11.55 1.59
N ILE A 46 -22.84 -10.81 1.98
CA ILE A 46 -22.70 -9.62 2.84
C ILE A 46 -22.04 -10.01 4.18
N LYS A 47 -22.51 -11.07 4.84
CA LYS A 47 -21.89 -11.58 6.07
C LYS A 47 -20.45 -12.08 5.87
N ALA A 48 -20.12 -12.63 4.71
CA ALA A 48 -18.75 -13.05 4.39
C ALA A 48 -17.81 -11.86 4.09
N LEU A 49 -18.37 -10.69 3.75
CA LEU A 49 -17.67 -9.41 3.67
C LEU A 49 -17.52 -8.78 5.06
N ASP A 50 -18.57 -8.79 5.90
CA ASP A 50 -18.52 -8.26 7.27
C ASP A 50 -17.57 -9.03 8.19
N ASN A 51 -17.53 -10.36 8.06
CA ASN A 51 -16.59 -11.22 8.80
C ASN A 51 -15.14 -11.08 8.34
N ARG A 52 -14.92 -10.37 7.22
CA ARG A 52 -13.62 -9.78 6.96
C ARG A 52 -13.68 -8.39 7.57
N ALA A 53 -13.21 -8.30 8.80
CA ALA A 53 -12.23 -7.25 9.03
C ALA A 53 -11.19 -7.44 7.91
N MET A 54 -11.35 -6.75 6.78
CA MET A 54 -10.22 -6.43 5.95
C MET A 54 -9.23 -5.91 6.99
N PRO A 55 -8.04 -6.52 7.15
CA PRO A 55 -7.02 -5.81 7.86
C PRO A 55 -6.90 -4.53 7.04
N SER A 56 -7.44 -3.43 7.56
CA SER A 56 -6.86 -2.17 7.20
C SER A 56 -5.46 -2.33 7.76
N ASP A 57 -4.53 -2.80 6.93
CA ASP A 57 -3.10 -2.67 7.13
C ASP A 57 -2.72 -1.18 7.07
N ARG A 58 -3.59 -0.31 7.58
CA ARG A 58 -3.21 0.92 8.24
C ARG A 58 -2.44 0.45 9.46
N MET A 59 -1.14 0.27 9.30
CA MET A 59 -0.22 0.38 10.42
C MET A 59 -0.70 1.58 11.23
N GLN A 60 -1.17 1.34 12.46
CA GLN A 60 -1.65 2.43 13.30
C GLN A 60 -0.49 3.41 13.42
N ASP A 61 -0.71 4.65 12.99
CA ASP A 61 0.25 5.76 13.07
C ASP A 61 0.56 6.15 14.54
N ASN A 62 -0.14 5.50 15.46
CA ASN A 62 0.03 5.63 16.89
C ASN A 62 0.36 4.26 17.53
N PRO A 63 1.49 3.62 17.16
CA PRO A 63 1.97 2.50 17.95
C PRO A 63 2.20 3.03 19.38
N THR A 64 1.97 2.18 20.38
CA THR A 64 2.19 2.44 21.81
C THR A 64 3.38 3.38 22.06
N PRO A 65 3.37 4.26 23.08
CA PRO A 65 4.32 5.38 23.23
C PRO A 65 5.76 4.89 23.41
N TYR A 66 6.36 4.45 22.31
CA TYR A 66 7.74 4.04 22.22
C TYR A 66 8.54 5.32 22.17
N ARG A 67 9.59 5.38 22.98
CA ARG A 67 10.54 6.48 22.94
C ARG A 67 11.05 6.64 21.51
N ARG A 68 10.71 7.75 20.86
CA ARG A 68 11.23 8.07 19.52
C ARG A 68 12.73 8.33 19.63
N TYR A 69 13.49 7.67 18.77
CA TYR A 69 14.93 7.89 18.64
C TYR A 69 15.21 8.81 17.46
N TYR A 70 16.39 9.44 17.46
CA TYR A 70 16.86 10.31 16.38
C TYR A 70 16.67 9.68 14.99
N THR A 71 17.02 8.39 14.83
CA THR A 71 16.86 7.67 13.56
C THR A 71 15.40 7.55 13.13
N GLY A 72 14.45 7.45 14.07
CA GLY A 72 13.02 7.45 13.76
C GLY A 72 12.56 8.78 13.16
N TYR A 73 12.97 9.91 13.76
CA TYR A 73 12.69 11.24 13.19
C TYR A 73 13.31 11.43 11.81
N LEU A 74 14.51 10.89 11.59
CA LEU A 74 15.16 10.93 10.27
C LEU A 74 14.38 10.14 9.22
N ILE A 75 13.83 8.97 9.57
CA ILE A 75 13.00 8.17 8.66
C ILE A 75 11.71 8.92 8.32
N ASP A 76 11.03 9.49 9.32
CA ASP A 76 9.81 10.27 9.11
C ASP A 76 10.09 11.48 8.18
N GLU A 77 11.21 12.17 8.37
CA GLU A 77 11.62 13.30 7.53
C GLU A 77 11.92 12.89 6.08
N ILE A 78 12.53 11.73 5.87
CA ILE A 78 12.78 11.17 4.53
C ILE A 78 11.45 10.91 3.80
N VAL A 79 10.48 10.31 4.50
CA VAL A 79 9.17 9.95 3.92
C VAL A 79 8.33 11.19 3.62
N ASN A 80 8.37 12.19 4.50
CA ASN A 80 7.61 13.43 4.31
C ASN A 80 8.15 14.32 3.18
N GLY A 81 9.42 14.16 2.80
CA GLY A 81 10.01 14.92 1.71
C GLY A 81 10.17 16.41 2.02
N VAL A 82 10.23 17.23 0.96
CA VAL A 82 10.33 18.69 1.05
C VAL A 82 9.52 19.35 -0.06
N ASP A 83 9.07 20.58 0.17
CA ASP A 83 8.38 21.40 -0.83
C ASP A 83 9.24 21.67 -2.09
N ALA A 84 8.54 21.87 -3.20
CA ALA A 84 9.15 22.20 -4.49
C ALA A 84 10.10 23.40 -4.38
N GLY A 85 11.30 23.26 -4.95
CA GLY A 85 12.35 24.29 -4.92
C GLY A 85 13.39 24.11 -3.80
N ASN A 86 13.14 23.26 -2.80
CA ASN A 86 14.07 23.02 -1.68
C ASN A 86 14.83 21.69 -1.74
N ARG A 87 14.64 20.90 -2.81
CA ARG A 87 15.21 19.55 -2.99
C ARG A 87 16.69 19.44 -2.66
N ASN A 88 17.53 20.32 -3.24
CA ASN A 88 18.99 20.17 -3.10
C ASN A 88 19.46 20.40 -1.66
N ASN A 89 18.88 21.40 -1.00
CA ASN A 89 19.16 21.70 0.41
C ASN A 89 18.69 20.55 1.31
N TRP A 90 17.52 20.01 1.02
CA TRP A 90 16.96 18.88 1.75
C TRP A 90 17.82 17.61 1.59
N ILE A 91 18.18 17.22 0.36
CA ILE A 91 19.06 16.06 0.10
C ILE A 91 20.40 16.21 0.86
N ALA A 92 21.02 17.38 0.82
CA ALA A 92 22.25 17.64 1.54
C ALA A 92 22.07 17.49 3.06
N SER A 93 20.93 17.95 3.59
CA SER A 93 20.57 17.82 5.00
C SER A 93 20.37 16.36 5.42
N ILE A 94 19.68 15.55 4.60
CA ILE A 94 19.48 14.12 4.84
C ILE A 94 20.82 13.38 4.80
N PHE A 95 21.70 13.72 3.85
CA PHE A 95 23.05 13.14 3.80
C PHE A 95 23.84 13.38 5.08
N GLY A 96 23.88 14.63 5.55
CA GLY A 96 24.57 14.99 6.79
C GLY A 96 23.98 14.28 8.00
N LYS A 97 22.66 14.14 8.06
CA LYS A 97 21.96 13.42 9.14
C LYS A 97 22.25 11.92 9.14
N LEU A 98 22.38 11.30 7.97
CA LEU A 98 22.78 9.89 7.81
C LEU A 98 24.23 9.66 8.25
N LEU A 99 25.16 10.55 7.85
CA LEU A 99 26.55 10.48 8.31
C LEU A 99 26.66 10.65 9.83
N ARG A 100 25.90 11.58 10.41
CA ARG A 100 25.81 11.76 11.87
C ARG A 100 25.25 10.55 12.58
N ALA A 101 24.33 9.81 11.96
CA ALA A 101 23.80 8.55 12.48
C ALA A 101 24.82 7.39 12.41
N GLY A 102 26.00 7.61 11.82
CA GLY A 102 27.04 6.60 11.65
C GLY A 102 26.90 5.74 10.40
N ALA A 103 26.05 6.13 9.44
CA ALA A 103 25.97 5.44 8.16
C ALA A 103 27.29 5.58 7.39
N SER A 104 27.71 4.50 6.72
CA SER A 104 28.86 4.60 5.81
C SER A 104 28.53 5.58 4.68
N PRO A 105 29.49 6.41 4.22
CA PRO A 105 29.23 7.38 3.15
C PRO A 105 28.67 6.74 1.88
N LYS A 106 29.14 5.54 1.53
CA LYS A 106 28.64 4.77 0.39
C LYS A 106 27.17 4.38 0.56
N ASN A 107 26.79 3.85 1.72
CA ASN A 107 25.41 3.43 1.98
C ASN A 107 24.48 4.65 2.07
N ALA A 108 24.94 5.74 2.68
CA ALA A 108 24.20 6.99 2.74
C ALA A 108 23.95 7.57 1.33
N TYR A 109 24.96 7.53 0.46
CA TYR A 109 24.83 7.97 -0.93
C TYR A 109 23.85 7.08 -1.73
N SER A 110 23.97 5.75 -1.60
CA SER A 110 23.05 4.81 -2.25
C SER A 110 21.60 4.99 -1.80
N LEU A 111 21.38 5.23 -0.50
CA LEU A 111 20.05 5.51 0.03
C LEU A 111 19.49 6.83 -0.52
N LEU A 112 20.32 7.87 -0.65
CA LEU A 112 19.87 9.14 -1.23
C LEU A 112 19.49 9.05 -2.69
N GLN A 113 20.21 8.26 -3.48
CA GLN A 113 19.80 8.00 -4.87
C GLN A 113 18.43 7.33 -4.91
N LEU A 114 18.20 6.33 -4.06
CA LEU A 114 16.91 5.67 -3.96
C LEU A 114 15.80 6.62 -3.51
N ILE A 115 16.05 7.48 -2.52
CA ILE A 115 15.09 8.49 -2.06
C ILE A 115 14.76 9.45 -3.20
N ASN A 116 15.79 9.93 -3.89
CA ASN A 116 15.61 10.85 -4.99
C ASN A 116 14.76 10.27 -6.13
N ASP A 117 14.95 8.99 -6.45
CA ASP A 117 14.28 8.37 -7.59
C ASP A 117 12.82 7.98 -7.27
N ASN A 118 12.43 7.96 -5.99
CA ASN A 118 11.10 7.48 -5.56
C ASN A 118 10.22 8.52 -4.85
N TYR A 119 10.79 9.59 -4.27
CA TYR A 119 10.05 10.53 -3.40
C TYR A 119 10.12 11.99 -3.83
N VAL A 120 10.96 12.34 -4.82
CA VAL A 120 11.23 13.73 -5.22
C VAL A 120 11.01 13.95 -6.71
#